data_AF-A0A8B9K0X3-F1
#
_entry.id   AF-A0A8B9K0X3-F1
#
_cell.length_a   1.000
_cell.length_b   1.000
_cell.length_c   1.000
_cell.angle_alpha   90.00
_cell.angle_beta   90.00
_cell.angle_gamma   90.00
#
_symmetry.space_group_name_H-M   'P 1'
#
loop_
_entity.id
_entity.type
_entity.pdbx_description
1 polymer ?
#
loop_
_entity_poly.entity_id
_entity_poly.type
_entity_poly.pdbx_seq_one_letter_code
_entity_poly.pdbx_strand_id
1 'polypeptide(L)'
;MTSQNQVILDVDPAQVIVSRTKASTAWSSRWKLCMALLAIAVCAAGAVFFTFNKTNNKPDSTDDIRHTLRQVSNSATGAIHLSGHYNPNVSNTSVEWTDSEDQSFSNGGLVLKNNEIHIPHNGLYFVYSQASYRVNCNLKTGESEDEESAVHLSHMVSRWSNSYPKYQPLLSTVRTACRKIHSSEDSGEQWFSAVYVGAIFKLEAGDRLCTDMDSKMLPEVETESGKTFFGMFSL
;
A
#
# COMPACT_ATOMS: atom_id res chain seq x y z
N MET A 1 -10.65 -78.29 78.22
CA MET A 1 -11.06 -77.52 77.02
C MET A 1 -12.00 -76.42 77.51
N THR A 2 -11.44 -75.26 77.82
CA THR A 2 -11.57 -74.00 77.02
C THR A 2 -13.04 -73.59 76.91
N SER A 3 -13.51 -72.44 77.38
CA SER A 3 -12.85 -71.17 77.68
C SER A 3 -13.80 -70.29 78.50
N GLN A 4 -13.22 -69.56 79.46
CA GLN A 4 -13.50 -68.17 79.91
C GLN A 4 -14.97 -67.69 80.01
N ASN A 5 -15.47 -67.47 81.23
CA ASN A 5 -15.29 -66.26 82.09
C ASN A 5 -16.20 -65.10 81.64
N GLN A 6 -16.89 -64.32 82.49
CA GLN A 6 -17.13 -64.28 83.93
C GLN A 6 -18.07 -63.06 84.18
N VAL A 7 -18.84 -63.08 85.28
CA VAL A 7 -19.39 -61.93 86.08
C VAL A 7 -20.43 -61.01 85.38
N ILE A 8 -21.74 -61.05 85.69
CA ILE A 8 -22.50 -60.61 86.89
C ILE A 8 -22.40 -59.09 87.18
N LEU A 9 -23.46 -58.31 86.96
CA LEU A 9 -24.38 -57.81 88.00
C LEU A 9 -25.37 -56.82 87.37
N ASP A 10 -26.57 -56.89 87.92
CA ASP A 10 -27.84 -56.24 87.63
C ASP A 10 -27.86 -54.70 87.82
N VAL A 11 -29.01 -54.10 87.47
CA VAL A 11 -29.59 -52.79 87.90
C VAL A 11 -29.97 -51.84 86.75
N ASP A 12 -31.21 -52.06 86.27
CA ASP A 12 -32.33 -51.13 86.02
C ASP A 12 -32.10 -49.78 85.30
N PRO A 13 -32.74 -49.52 84.13
CA PRO A 13 -32.72 -48.19 83.53
C PRO A 13 -33.93 -47.33 83.93
N ALA A 14 -33.61 -46.21 84.56
CA ALA A 14 -34.49 -45.07 84.78
C ALA A 14 -35.10 -44.52 83.48
N GLN A 15 -36.41 -44.24 83.50
CA GLN A 15 -37.05 -43.32 82.55
C GLN A 15 -37.13 -41.92 83.15
N VAL A 16 -36.44 -40.96 82.53
CA VAL A 16 -36.56 -39.53 82.86
C VAL A 16 -37.02 -38.76 81.62
N ILE A 17 -38.05 -37.95 81.86
CA ILE A 17 -38.83 -37.15 80.91
C ILE A 17 -38.00 -36.03 80.28
N VAL A 18 -38.17 -35.85 78.97
CA VAL A 18 -37.60 -34.76 78.17
C VAL A 18 -38.29 -33.43 78.51
N SER A 19 -37.51 -32.42 78.92
CA SER A 19 -37.93 -31.01 78.87
C SER A 19 -36.94 -30.21 78.03
N ARG A 20 -37.48 -29.52 77.03
CA ARG A 20 -36.74 -28.70 76.06
C ARG A 20 -36.62 -27.28 76.60
N THR A 21 -35.40 -26.81 76.80
CA THR A 21 -35.11 -25.37 76.96
C THR A 21 -34.11 -24.92 75.89
N LYS A 22 -34.53 -23.93 75.09
CA LYS A 22 -33.67 -23.22 74.14
C LYS A 22 -32.74 -22.28 74.92
N ALA A 23 -31.43 -22.47 74.77
CA ALA A 23 -30.44 -21.51 75.25
C ALA A 23 -30.30 -20.34 74.26
N SER A 24 -30.51 -19.12 74.73
CA SER A 24 -30.15 -17.88 74.05
C SER A 24 -28.64 -17.67 74.15
N THR A 25 -27.92 -17.69 73.02
CA THR A 25 -26.49 -17.40 72.98
C THR A 25 -26.26 -15.90 72.96
N ALA A 26 -25.74 -15.34 74.06
CA ALA A 26 -25.23 -13.98 74.11
C ALA A 26 -23.97 -13.87 73.24
N TRP A 27 -24.15 -13.43 71.98
CA TRP A 27 -23.08 -13.22 71.00
C TRP A 27 -22.35 -11.91 71.29
N SER A 28 -21.10 -11.99 71.75
CA SER A 28 -20.36 -10.83 72.27
C SER A 28 -20.07 -9.77 71.19
N SER A 29 -20.39 -8.52 71.51
CA SER A 29 -20.33 -7.34 70.63
C SER A 29 -18.96 -7.07 70.00
N ARG A 30 -17.88 -7.57 70.62
CA ARG A 30 -16.49 -7.36 70.14
C ARG A 30 -16.19 -8.14 68.86
N TRP A 31 -16.80 -9.30 68.65
CA TRP A 31 -16.64 -10.07 67.41
C TRP A 31 -17.24 -9.34 66.21
N LYS A 32 -18.42 -8.73 66.38
CA LYS A 32 -19.12 -8.02 65.30
C LYS A 32 -18.30 -6.82 64.79
N LEU A 33 -17.62 -6.11 65.70
CA LEU A 33 -16.74 -4.99 65.35
C LEU A 33 -15.50 -5.45 64.58
N CYS A 34 -14.85 -6.54 65.00
CA CYS A 34 -13.71 -7.09 64.27
C CYS A 34 -14.10 -7.57 62.86
N MET A 35 -15.25 -8.22 62.70
CA MET A 35 -15.74 -8.66 61.39
C MET A 35 -16.08 -7.47 60.47
N ALA A 36 -16.67 -6.41 61.02
CA ALA A 36 -16.96 -5.19 60.26
C ALA A 36 -15.68 -4.49 59.80
N LEU A 37 -14.67 -4.38 60.67
CA LEU A 37 -13.38 -3.78 60.34
C LEU A 37 -12.62 -4.58 59.26
N LEU A 38 -12.65 -5.92 59.36
CA LEU A 38 -12.08 -6.80 58.33
C LEU A 38 -12.79 -6.65 56.98
N ALA A 39 -14.13 -6.56 56.98
CA ALA A 39 -14.89 -6.36 55.75
C ALA A 39 -14.55 -5.03 55.07
N ILE A 40 -14.43 -3.94 55.84
CA ILE A 40 -14.05 -2.62 55.31
C ILE A 40 -12.62 -2.65 54.74
N ALA A 41 -11.68 -3.30 55.42
CA ALA A 41 -10.31 -3.43 54.95
C ALA A 41 -10.23 -4.24 53.64
N VAL A 42 -11.00 -5.33 53.52
CA VAL A 42 -11.10 -6.13 52.29
C VAL A 42 -11.71 -5.34 51.15
N CYS A 43 -12.77 -4.55 51.40
CA CYS A 43 -13.37 -3.68 50.39
C CYS A 43 -12.41 -2.58 49.91
N ALA A 44 -11.65 -1.97 50.83
CA ALA A 44 -10.65 -0.97 50.47
C ALA A 44 -9.51 -1.56 49.63
N ALA A 45 -9.00 -2.73 50.02
CA ALA A 45 -7.97 -3.44 49.25
C ALA A 45 -8.49 -3.85 47.86
N GLY A 46 -9.74 -4.33 47.77
CA GLY A 46 -10.38 -4.66 46.50
C GLY A 46 -10.55 -3.45 45.59
N ALA A 47 -10.94 -2.29 46.13
CA ALA A 47 -11.05 -1.05 45.37
C ALA A 47 -9.69 -0.56 44.85
N VAL A 48 -8.63 -0.64 45.67
CA VAL A 48 -7.26 -0.30 45.26
C VAL A 48 -6.74 -1.25 44.19
N PHE A 49 -7.02 -2.56 44.31
CA PHE A 49 -6.67 -3.52 43.26
C PHE A 49 -7.43 -3.25 41.96
N PHE A 50 -8.71 -2.91 42.04
CA PHE A 50 -9.52 -2.59 40.86
C PHE A 50 -9.07 -1.30 40.17
N THR A 51 -8.70 -0.26 40.93
CA THR A 51 -8.17 0.98 40.36
C THR A 51 -6.79 0.77 39.76
N PHE A 52 -5.91 0.02 40.43
CA PHE A 52 -4.57 -0.30 39.95
C PHE A 52 -4.60 -1.16 38.67
N ASN A 53 -5.50 -2.15 38.58
CA ASN A 53 -5.68 -2.97 37.38
C ASN A 53 -6.32 -2.17 36.23
N LYS A 54 -7.20 -1.20 36.53
CA LYS A 54 -7.79 -0.30 35.54
C LYS A 54 -6.76 0.66 34.93
N THR A 55 -5.75 1.10 35.69
CA THR A 55 -4.62 1.89 35.17
C THR A 55 -3.63 1.07 34.32
N ASN A 56 -3.65 -0.27 34.42
CA ASN A 56 -2.83 -1.15 33.59
C ASN A 56 -3.50 -1.55 32.26
N ASN A 57 -4.78 -1.24 32.07
CA ASN A 57 -5.42 -1.34 30.76
C ASN A 57 -5.00 -0.13 29.92
N LYS A 58 -3.83 -0.27 29.30
CA LYS A 58 -3.31 0.60 28.23
C LYS A 58 -4.39 0.73 27.15
N PRO A 59 -4.59 1.92 26.54
CA PRO A 59 -5.52 2.08 25.43
C PRO A 59 -5.25 1.02 24.35
N ASP A 60 -6.35 0.48 23.83
CA ASP A 60 -6.42 -0.67 22.95
C ASP A 60 -5.41 -0.55 21.80
N SER A 61 -4.36 -1.36 21.84
CA SER A 61 -3.31 -1.41 20.81
C SER A 61 -3.88 -1.62 19.41
N THR A 62 -5.07 -2.21 19.32
CA THR A 62 -5.78 -2.48 18.08
C THR A 62 -6.24 -1.22 17.37
N ASP A 63 -6.66 -0.19 18.12
CA ASP A 63 -7.08 1.10 17.55
C ASP A 63 -5.87 1.95 17.12
N ASP A 64 -4.78 1.91 17.88
CA ASP A 64 -3.50 2.55 17.49
C ASP A 64 -2.92 1.93 16.21
N ILE A 65 -2.96 0.60 16.10
CA ILE A 65 -2.56 -0.13 14.88
C ILE A 65 -3.49 0.20 13.71
N ARG A 66 -4.82 0.28 13.91
CA ARG A 66 -5.75 0.70 12.84
C ARG A 66 -5.52 2.13 12.40
N HIS A 67 -5.27 3.06 13.33
CA HIS A 67 -4.94 4.43 13.00
C HIS A 67 -3.62 4.53 12.23
N THR A 68 -2.60 3.79 12.66
CA THR A 68 -1.30 3.72 12.00
C THR A 68 -1.41 3.07 10.61
N LEU A 69 -2.12 1.94 10.47
CA LEU A 69 -2.35 1.29 9.18
C LEU A 69 -3.19 2.16 8.24
N ARG A 70 -4.16 2.92 8.76
CA ARG A 70 -4.95 3.87 7.98
C ARG A 70 -4.13 5.09 7.59
N GLN A 71 -3.20 5.53 8.43
CA GLN A 71 -2.23 6.58 8.10
C GLN A 71 -1.20 6.09 7.06
N VAL A 72 -0.74 4.84 7.15
CA VAL A 72 0.16 4.18 6.19
C VAL A 72 -0.55 3.87 4.87
N SER A 73 -1.83 3.50 4.93
CA SER A 73 -2.71 3.31 3.77
C SER A 73 -3.09 4.64 3.12
N ASN A 74 -3.24 5.72 3.90
CA ASN A 74 -3.43 7.07 3.37
C ASN A 74 -2.12 7.65 2.84
N SER A 75 -0.98 7.15 3.30
CA SER A 75 0.33 7.34 2.67
C SER A 75 0.60 6.28 1.61
N ALA A 76 -0.45 5.68 1.00
CA ALA A 76 -0.31 4.79 -0.14
C ALA A 76 0.71 5.39 -1.10
N THR A 77 1.74 4.60 -1.40
CA THR A 77 2.81 4.98 -2.32
C THR A 77 2.18 5.58 -3.57
N GLY A 78 2.44 6.86 -3.81
CA GLY A 78 1.87 7.57 -4.97
C GLY A 78 2.29 6.82 -6.22
N ALA A 79 1.32 6.41 -7.01
CA ALA A 79 1.54 5.71 -8.26
C ALA A 79 0.57 6.22 -9.32
N ILE A 80 1.07 6.35 -10.54
CA ILE A 80 0.28 6.71 -11.72
C ILE A 80 0.75 5.84 -12.88
N HIS A 81 -0.21 5.32 -13.63
CA HIS A 81 0.01 4.57 -14.85
C HIS A 81 -0.94 5.13 -15.90
N LEU A 82 -0.41 5.60 -17.02
CA LEU A 82 -1.14 6.27 -18.08
C LEU A 82 -1.11 5.42 -19.34
N SER A 83 -2.23 5.37 -20.04
CA SER A 83 -2.33 4.82 -21.40
C SER A 83 -2.16 5.95 -22.40
N GLY A 84 -1.49 5.68 -23.53
CA GLY A 84 -1.19 6.69 -24.56
C GLY A 84 -1.88 6.38 -25.89
N HIS A 85 -2.48 7.39 -26.51
CA HIS A 85 -3.00 7.29 -27.88
C HIS A 85 -2.59 8.50 -28.73
N TYR A 86 -2.41 8.28 -30.04
CA TYR A 86 -2.04 9.37 -30.93
C TYR A 86 -3.20 10.35 -31.11
N ASN A 87 -3.01 11.60 -30.68
CA ASN A 87 -3.94 12.69 -30.94
C ASN A 87 -3.17 13.97 -31.36
N PRO A 88 -3.17 14.33 -32.66
CA PRO A 88 -2.42 15.50 -33.14
C PRO A 88 -2.98 16.84 -32.65
N ASN A 89 -4.19 16.86 -32.06
CA ASN A 89 -4.77 18.10 -31.50
C ASN A 89 -4.23 18.42 -30.10
N VAL A 90 -3.64 17.43 -29.41
CA VAL A 90 -3.08 17.59 -28.06
C VAL A 90 -1.60 17.92 -28.11
N SER A 91 -0.83 17.20 -28.93
CA SER A 91 0.60 17.43 -29.08
C SER A 91 1.10 16.98 -30.46
N ASN A 92 2.14 17.66 -30.95
CA ASN A 92 2.89 17.27 -32.14
C ASN A 92 4.18 16.49 -31.81
N THR A 93 4.53 16.34 -30.53
CA THR A 93 5.73 15.63 -30.06
C THR A 93 5.43 14.51 -29.08
N SER A 94 4.16 14.29 -28.71
CA SER A 94 3.76 13.23 -27.77
C SER A 94 2.40 12.67 -28.14
N VAL A 95 2.13 11.46 -27.66
CA VAL A 95 0.75 10.94 -27.54
C VAL A 95 -0.02 11.72 -26.48
N GLU A 96 -1.35 11.66 -26.57
CA GLU A 96 -2.24 12.05 -25.48
C GLU A 96 -2.24 10.95 -24.42
N TRP A 97 -1.91 11.33 -23.20
CA TRP A 97 -1.95 10.46 -22.04
C TRP A 97 -3.33 10.53 -21.36
N THR A 98 -3.76 9.42 -20.78
CA THR A 98 -4.99 9.33 -19.99
C THR A 98 -4.80 8.40 -18.80
N ASP A 99 -5.42 8.75 -17.67
CA ASP A 99 -5.49 7.96 -16.44
C ASP A 99 -6.87 7.31 -16.22
N SER A 100 -7.73 7.32 -17.24
CA SER A 100 -9.13 6.89 -17.17
C SER A 100 -9.53 5.76 -18.14
N GLU A 101 -8.56 5.25 -18.92
CA GLU A 101 -8.79 4.19 -19.92
C GLU A 101 -7.99 2.91 -19.59
N ASP A 102 -8.50 1.74 -20.00
CA ASP A 102 -7.85 0.45 -19.79
C ASP A 102 -7.45 0.15 -18.34
N GLN A 103 -6.15 -0.10 -18.09
CA GLN A 103 -5.55 -0.36 -16.78
C GLN A 103 -4.86 0.89 -16.22
N SER A 104 -5.12 2.07 -16.81
CA SER A 104 -4.57 3.33 -16.31
C SER A 104 -5.25 3.75 -15.00
N PHE A 105 -4.48 4.44 -14.16
CA PHE A 105 -4.94 4.93 -12.87
C PHE A 105 -4.02 6.04 -12.38
N SER A 106 -4.54 6.83 -11.43
CA SER A 106 -3.73 7.73 -10.62
C SER A 106 -4.10 7.64 -9.14
N ASN A 107 -3.09 7.65 -8.25
CA ASN A 107 -3.28 7.57 -6.81
C ASN A 107 -2.16 8.30 -6.04
N GLY A 108 -2.40 8.56 -4.75
CA GLY A 108 -1.43 9.16 -3.83
C GLY A 108 -1.00 10.58 -4.22
N GLY A 109 -1.93 11.35 -4.82
CA GLY A 109 -1.75 12.77 -5.15
C GLY A 109 -1.00 13.04 -6.45
N LEU A 110 -0.47 12.02 -7.13
CA LEU A 110 -0.03 12.18 -8.51
C LEU A 110 -1.24 12.54 -9.37
N VAL A 111 -1.06 13.44 -10.32
CA VAL A 111 -2.13 13.85 -11.24
C VAL A 111 -1.58 14.07 -12.62
N LEU A 112 -2.35 13.67 -13.62
CA LEU A 112 -2.14 14.06 -15.00
C LEU A 112 -2.83 15.41 -15.25
N LYS A 113 -2.07 16.39 -15.72
CA LYS A 113 -2.62 17.69 -16.11
C LYS A 113 -1.83 18.24 -17.29
N ASN A 114 -2.55 18.72 -18.32
CA ASN A 114 -1.94 19.26 -19.53
C ASN A 114 -0.94 18.29 -20.20
N ASN A 115 -1.25 16.99 -20.19
CA ASN A 115 -0.35 15.94 -20.70
C ASN A 115 0.96 15.75 -19.90
N GLU A 116 1.00 16.21 -18.65
CA GLU A 116 2.16 16.11 -17.75
C GLU A 116 1.78 15.43 -16.43
N ILE A 117 2.68 14.62 -15.87
CA ILE A 117 2.56 14.11 -14.51
C ILE A 117 3.11 15.16 -13.54
N HIS A 118 2.29 15.58 -12.58
CA HIS A 118 2.68 16.52 -11.53
C HIS A 118 3.08 15.78 -10.25
N ILE A 119 4.25 16.11 -9.71
CA ILE A 119 4.79 15.47 -8.50
C ILE A 119 4.25 16.16 -7.24
N PRO A 120 3.52 15.45 -6.35
CA PRO A 120 2.92 16.05 -5.17
C PRO A 120 3.91 16.23 -4.00
N HIS A 121 4.90 15.32 -3.89
CA HIS A 121 5.77 15.21 -2.73
C HIS A 121 7.22 14.93 -3.14
N ASN A 122 8.17 15.44 -2.35
CA ASN A 122 9.57 15.12 -2.52
C ASN A 122 9.80 13.62 -2.26
N GLY A 123 10.60 12.96 -3.09
CA GLY A 123 10.85 11.53 -2.90
C GLY A 123 11.72 10.91 -3.98
N LEU A 124 11.99 9.61 -3.79
CA LEU A 124 12.52 8.76 -4.85
C LEU A 124 11.34 8.16 -5.60
N TYR A 125 11.41 8.21 -6.92
CA TYR A 125 10.38 7.66 -7.79
C TYR A 125 11.03 6.79 -8.86
N PHE A 126 10.45 5.62 -9.10
CA PHE A 126 10.75 4.86 -10.30
C PHE A 126 9.87 5.38 -11.42
N VAL A 127 10.48 5.96 -12.45
CA VAL A 127 9.81 6.51 -13.64
C VAL A 127 10.04 5.55 -14.80
N TYR A 128 9.00 5.24 -15.56
CA TYR A 128 9.07 4.34 -16.70
C TYR A 128 8.12 4.75 -17.82
N SER A 129 8.47 4.41 -19.06
CA SER A 129 7.59 4.64 -20.21
C SER A 129 7.94 3.71 -21.36
N GLN A 130 6.91 3.33 -22.12
CA GLN A 130 7.03 2.56 -23.35
C GLN A 130 6.18 3.19 -24.45
N ALA A 131 6.66 3.12 -25.68
CA ALA A 131 5.84 3.27 -26.89
C ALA A 131 6.11 2.10 -27.82
N SER A 132 5.03 1.50 -28.33
CA SER A 132 5.10 0.50 -29.40
C SER A 132 4.67 1.13 -30.72
N TYR A 133 5.33 0.73 -31.80
CA TYR A 133 5.18 1.31 -33.12
C TYR A 133 4.95 0.20 -34.14
N ARG A 134 4.09 0.48 -35.12
CA ARG A 134 3.79 -0.38 -36.25
C ARG A 134 4.51 0.13 -37.50
N VAL A 135 5.83 -0.01 -37.53
CA VAL A 135 6.68 0.71 -38.46
C VAL A 135 6.68 0.11 -39.87
N ASN A 136 6.71 0.98 -40.87
CA ASN A 136 6.88 0.63 -42.28
C ASN A 136 8.29 0.98 -42.77
N CYS A 137 9.13 -0.01 -43.08
CA CYS A 137 10.50 0.19 -43.56
C CYS A 137 10.61 0.77 -44.98
N ASN A 138 9.49 0.86 -45.70
CA ASN A 138 9.44 1.49 -47.02
C ASN A 138 9.16 3.00 -46.96
N LEU A 139 8.94 3.57 -45.77
CA LEU A 139 8.83 5.01 -45.60
C LEU A 139 10.11 5.67 -46.15
N LYS A 140 9.97 6.39 -47.26
CA LYS A 140 11.01 7.30 -47.73
C LYS A 140 11.00 8.49 -46.78
N THR A 141 11.82 8.44 -45.73
CA THR A 141 12.24 9.67 -45.05
C THR A 141 12.91 10.52 -46.14
N GLY A 142 12.40 11.72 -46.38
CA GLY A 142 12.73 12.57 -47.54
C GLY A 142 14.15 13.13 -47.57
N GLU A 143 15.13 12.35 -47.13
CA GLU A 143 16.55 12.62 -47.19
C GLU A 143 17.15 11.84 -48.37
N SER A 144 18.09 12.48 -49.05
CA SER A 144 18.69 12.13 -50.35
C SER A 144 18.99 10.64 -50.57
N GLU A 145 18.99 10.21 -51.83
CA GLU A 145 19.23 8.83 -52.31
C GLU A 145 20.58 8.21 -51.88
N ASP A 146 21.43 8.95 -51.17
CA ASP A 146 22.78 8.57 -50.76
C ASP A 146 22.95 8.29 -49.25
N GLU A 147 21.95 8.55 -48.40
CA GLU A 147 21.98 8.13 -46.98
C GLU A 147 21.19 6.84 -46.80
N GLU A 148 21.86 5.84 -46.21
CA GLU A 148 21.28 4.57 -45.77
C GLU A 148 19.98 4.85 -45.00
N SER A 149 18.81 4.67 -45.63
CA SER A 149 17.54 5.12 -45.05
C SER A 149 17.18 4.26 -43.84
N ALA A 150 17.60 4.71 -42.66
CA ALA A 150 17.29 4.09 -41.39
C ALA A 150 16.07 4.79 -40.79
N VAL A 151 15.12 4.00 -40.28
CA VAL A 151 14.04 4.54 -39.47
C VAL A 151 14.51 4.55 -38.02
N HIS A 152 14.33 5.66 -37.32
CA HIS A 152 14.70 5.82 -35.93
C HIS A 152 13.45 6.05 -35.08
N LEU A 153 13.38 5.36 -33.95
CA LEU A 153 12.33 5.52 -32.95
C LEU A 153 12.96 6.16 -31.73
N SER A 154 12.55 7.38 -31.39
CA SER A 154 12.98 8.07 -30.18
C SER A 154 11.87 8.09 -29.14
N HIS A 155 12.26 7.96 -27.88
CA HIS A 155 11.36 8.12 -26.75
C HIS A 155 12.12 8.77 -25.60
N MET A 156 11.60 9.90 -25.13
CA MET A 156 12.23 10.70 -24.09
C MET A 156 11.20 11.04 -23.01
N VAL A 157 11.62 10.98 -21.76
CA VAL A 157 10.90 11.56 -20.62
C VAL A 157 11.66 12.79 -20.19
N SER A 158 10.99 13.93 -20.14
CA SER A 158 11.56 15.24 -19.79
C SER A 158 11.02 15.70 -18.45
N ARG A 159 11.87 16.34 -17.63
CA ARG A 159 11.52 16.94 -16.34
C ARG A 159 11.62 18.46 -16.41
N TRP A 160 10.58 19.14 -15.96
CA TRP A 160 10.63 20.53 -15.55
C TRP A 160 10.69 20.62 -14.02
N SER A 161 11.50 21.54 -13.49
CA SER A 161 11.66 21.76 -12.04
C SER A 161 11.70 23.25 -11.72
N ASN A 162 11.24 23.63 -10.53
CA ASN A 162 11.41 25.00 -10.02
C ASN A 162 12.88 25.40 -9.84
N SER A 163 13.77 24.44 -9.55
CA SER A 163 15.21 24.70 -9.40
C SER A 163 15.93 24.95 -10.73
N TYR A 164 15.31 24.57 -11.85
CA TYR A 164 15.75 24.87 -13.21
C TYR A 164 14.52 24.96 -14.12
N PRO A 165 13.92 26.15 -14.32
CA PRO A 165 12.57 26.30 -14.90
C PRO A 165 12.50 26.09 -16.42
N LYS A 166 13.03 24.96 -16.91
CA LYS A 166 13.00 24.48 -18.29
C LYS A 166 12.95 22.95 -18.30
N TYR A 167 12.41 22.38 -19.37
CA TYR A 167 12.45 20.93 -19.55
C TYR A 167 13.88 20.45 -19.82
N GLN A 168 14.27 19.38 -19.14
CA GLN A 168 15.53 18.68 -19.36
C GLN A 168 15.26 17.18 -19.52
N PRO A 169 16.01 16.47 -20.37
CA PRO A 169 15.89 15.02 -20.50
C PRO A 169 16.17 14.33 -19.16
N LEU A 170 15.25 13.48 -18.72
CA LEU A 170 15.37 12.61 -17.55
C LEU A 170 15.73 11.18 -17.98
N LEU A 171 15.04 10.67 -18.99
CA LEU A 171 15.32 9.42 -19.68
C LEU A 171 15.26 9.67 -21.17
N SER A 172 16.17 9.12 -21.95
CA SER A 172 16.14 9.21 -23.41
C SER A 172 16.69 7.95 -24.02
N THR A 173 16.05 7.47 -25.08
CA THR A 173 16.53 6.34 -25.85
C THR A 173 16.18 6.54 -27.32
N VAL A 174 16.99 5.92 -28.18
CA VAL A 174 16.78 5.86 -29.62
C VAL A 174 17.00 4.41 -30.04
N ARG A 175 16.08 3.88 -30.84
CA ARG A 175 16.18 2.55 -31.44
C ARG A 175 16.15 2.68 -32.96
N THR A 176 17.17 2.14 -33.61
CA THR A 176 17.13 1.95 -35.06
C THR A 176 16.28 0.74 -35.40
N ALA A 177 15.42 0.97 -36.37
CA ALA A 177 14.16 0.30 -36.50
C ALA A 177 14.20 -0.52 -37.80
N CYS A 178 14.55 0.16 -38.89
CA CYS A 178 14.89 -0.41 -40.18
C CYS A 178 16.31 -0.01 -40.56
N ARG A 179 17.00 -0.84 -41.34
CA ARG A 179 18.26 -0.46 -42.00
C ARG A 179 18.22 -1.01 -43.42
N LYS A 180 18.07 -0.14 -44.43
CA LYS A 180 18.17 -0.58 -45.83
C LYS A 180 19.62 -0.91 -46.16
N ILE A 181 19.98 -2.19 -46.12
CA ILE A 181 21.26 -2.67 -46.66
C ILE A 181 21.08 -2.81 -48.18
N HIS A 182 22.00 -2.26 -48.97
CA HIS A 182 21.97 -2.22 -50.44
C HIS A 182 21.88 -3.59 -51.17
N SER A 183 21.62 -4.70 -50.49
CA SER A 183 21.69 -6.06 -51.04
C SER A 183 20.59 -7.02 -50.61
N SER A 184 19.50 -6.57 -49.99
CA SER A 184 18.35 -7.45 -49.77
C SER A 184 17.06 -6.66 -49.81
N GLU A 185 16.13 -7.12 -50.66
CA GLU A 185 14.73 -6.70 -50.66
C GLU A 185 14.17 -6.93 -49.25
N ASP A 186 14.20 -5.90 -48.40
CA ASP A 186 13.44 -5.89 -47.16
C ASP A 186 11.97 -5.89 -47.60
N SER A 187 11.25 -6.96 -47.29
CA SER A 187 10.04 -7.44 -47.99
C SER A 187 8.79 -6.55 -47.85
N GLY A 188 8.95 -5.26 -47.53
CA GLY A 188 7.85 -4.36 -47.25
C GLY A 188 6.98 -4.79 -46.09
N GLU A 189 7.51 -5.67 -45.24
CA GLU A 189 6.82 -6.16 -44.06
C GLU A 189 6.76 -5.05 -43.00
N GLN A 190 5.54 -4.77 -42.58
CA GLN A 190 5.28 -3.92 -41.44
C GLN A 190 5.73 -4.64 -40.18
N TRP A 191 6.63 -4.03 -39.42
CA TRP A 191 7.27 -4.65 -38.29
C TRP A 191 6.89 -3.93 -37.01
N PHE A 192 6.73 -4.69 -35.93
CA PHE A 192 6.37 -4.16 -34.63
C PHE A 192 7.63 -3.91 -33.82
N SER A 193 7.73 -2.72 -33.24
CA SER A 193 8.86 -2.32 -32.42
C SER A 193 8.38 -1.66 -31.15
N ALA A 194 9.05 -1.94 -30.04
CA ALA A 194 8.82 -1.23 -28.79
C ALA A 194 10.09 -0.55 -28.31
N VAL A 195 9.93 0.61 -27.70
CA VAL A 195 10.97 1.39 -27.07
C VAL A 195 10.57 1.58 -25.62
N TYR A 196 11.39 1.11 -24.69
CA TYR A 196 11.15 1.19 -23.24
C TYR A 196 12.29 1.91 -22.55
N VAL A 197 11.96 2.75 -21.57
CA VAL A 197 12.92 3.39 -20.66
C VAL A 197 12.38 3.36 -19.23
N GLY A 198 13.28 3.24 -18.25
CA GLY A 198 12.92 3.44 -16.86
C GLY A 198 14.12 3.48 -15.92
N ALA A 199 14.03 4.31 -14.88
CA ALA A 199 15.05 4.42 -13.82
C ALA A 199 14.47 5.11 -12.57
N ILE A 200 15.27 5.16 -11.50
CA ILE A 200 14.93 5.84 -10.25
C ILE A 200 15.48 7.26 -10.26
N PHE A 201 14.65 8.23 -9.87
CA PHE A 201 15.04 9.64 -9.75
C PHE A 201 14.57 10.24 -8.42
N LYS A 202 15.36 11.19 -7.91
CA LYS A 202 14.90 12.07 -6.84
C LYS A 202 14.14 13.25 -7.45
N LEU A 203 12.84 13.33 -7.14
CA LEU A 203 11.95 14.37 -7.62
C LEU A 203 11.46 15.23 -6.45
N GLU A 204 11.12 16.47 -6.77
CA GLU A 204 10.67 17.51 -5.87
C GLU A 204 9.20 17.83 -6.13
N ALA A 205 8.48 18.22 -5.09
CA ALA A 205 7.10 18.68 -5.19
C ALA A 205 7.03 19.87 -6.16
N GLY A 206 6.10 19.80 -7.11
CA GLY A 206 5.96 20.79 -8.18
C GLY A 206 6.80 20.52 -9.43
N ASP A 207 7.64 19.47 -9.44
CA ASP A 207 8.18 18.94 -10.68
C ASP A 207 7.05 18.49 -11.62
N ARG A 208 7.34 18.53 -12.92
CA ARG A 208 6.43 18.09 -13.98
C ARG A 208 7.18 17.21 -14.96
N LEU A 209 6.61 16.05 -15.26
CA LEU A 209 7.18 15.11 -16.21
C LEU A 209 6.30 15.01 -17.46
N CYS A 210 6.90 15.10 -18.63
CA CYS A 210 6.24 14.87 -19.92
C CYS A 210 7.07 13.91 -20.78
N THR A 211 6.52 13.50 -21.91
CA THR A 211 7.22 12.68 -22.90
C THR A 211 7.40 13.43 -24.20
N ASP A 212 8.47 13.11 -24.92
CA ASP A 212 8.77 13.59 -26.26
C ASP A 212 9.17 12.40 -27.16
N MET A 213 8.63 12.36 -28.37
CA MET A 213 8.82 11.32 -29.38
C MET A 213 9.05 11.98 -30.75
N ASP A 214 9.51 11.20 -31.74
CA ASP A 214 9.62 11.69 -33.12
C ASP A 214 8.22 11.96 -33.71
N SER A 215 7.98 13.21 -34.12
CA SER A 215 6.72 13.65 -34.71
C SER A 215 6.34 12.88 -35.98
N LYS A 216 7.33 12.39 -36.74
CA LYS A 216 7.09 11.56 -37.93
C LYS A 216 6.60 10.16 -37.59
N MET A 217 6.91 9.67 -36.39
CA MET A 217 6.58 8.31 -35.94
C MET A 217 5.33 8.25 -35.05
N LEU A 218 4.83 9.39 -34.56
CA LEU A 218 3.60 9.46 -33.77
C LEU A 218 2.37 8.78 -34.42
N PRO A 219 2.10 8.94 -35.74
CA PRO A 219 0.97 8.26 -36.39
C PRO A 219 1.08 6.73 -36.41
N GLU A 220 2.30 6.20 -36.23
CA GLU A 220 2.58 4.76 -36.25
C GLU A 220 2.55 4.13 -34.85
N VAL A 221 2.27 4.92 -33.81
CA VAL A 221 2.17 4.41 -32.43
C VAL A 221 0.96 3.49 -32.29
N GLU A 222 1.17 2.32 -31.69
CA GLU A 222 0.10 1.40 -31.36
C GLU A 222 -0.76 1.94 -30.21
N THR A 223 -2.07 1.95 -30.43
CA THR A 223 -3.08 2.41 -29.45
C THR A 223 -3.79 1.26 -28.74
N GLU A 224 -3.42 0.01 -29.03
CA GLU A 224 -3.96 -1.13 -28.30
C GLU A 224 -3.52 -1.12 -26.83
N SER A 225 -4.37 -1.67 -25.96
CA SER A 225 -4.12 -1.70 -24.53
C SER A 225 -2.77 -2.34 -24.16
N GLY A 226 -2.02 -1.67 -23.29
CA GLY A 226 -0.72 -2.14 -22.79
C GLY A 226 0.45 -1.99 -23.77
N LYS A 227 0.25 -1.39 -24.95
CA LYS A 227 1.34 -1.16 -25.93
C LYS A 227 2.14 0.11 -25.66
N THR A 228 1.45 1.18 -25.29
CA THR A 228 2.00 2.52 -25.11
C THR A 228 1.55 3.07 -23.77
N PHE A 229 2.50 3.29 -22.86
CA PHE A 229 2.22 3.68 -21.48
C PHE A 229 3.31 4.57 -20.88
N PHE A 230 2.93 5.36 -19.90
CA PHE A 230 3.83 6.22 -19.13
C PHE A 230 3.41 6.18 -17.66
N GLY A 231 4.34 5.95 -16.75
CA GLY A 231 3.99 5.86 -15.35
C GLY A 231 5.15 6.03 -14.41
N MET A 232 4.80 6.10 -13.14
CA MET A 232 5.75 6.17 -12.06
C MET A 232 5.13 5.76 -10.73
N PHE A 233 5.98 5.38 -9.77
CA PHE A 233 5.57 5.18 -8.39
C PHE A 233 6.65 5.64 -7.41
N SER A 234 6.23 6.12 -6.24
CA SER A 234 7.11 6.50 -5.14
C SER A 234 7.69 5.26 -4.44
N LEU A 235 8.96 5.33 -4.04
CA LEU A 235 9.68 4.30 -3.30
C LEU A 235 9.71 4.56 -1.79
#